data_AF-A0A1J4KX08-F1
#
_entry.id   AF-A0A1J4KX08-F1
#
_cell.length_a   1.000
_cell.length_b   1.000
_cell.length_c   1.000
_cell.angle_alpha   90.00
_cell.angle_beta   90.00
_cell.angle_gamma   90.00
#
_symmetry.space_group_name_H-M   'P 1'
#
loop_
_entity.id
_entity.type
_entity.pdbx_description
1 polymer ?
#
loop_
_entity_poly.entity_id
_entity_poly.type
_entity_poly.pdbx_seq_one_letter_code
_entity_poly.pdbx_strand_id
1 'polypeptide(L)'
;MILLFILGFNLPVSERTFLKLDRISQKSTVLIYFFNENQPVSHEYAQIWTQFQKKYDNSTKIVFISANCSENRQFCRRFSIDQYPTYISIFQEHYKRINTIDKSLESIEYLIENAKPEPSFCADHFFNINKTQFPVFVIRSETENACCIVSKLKVLFPKMSNMFFHSNTSLHTPISYFESNTSRVDESVDRNPIYFVEDFSYEHFGNWSFSDVSHIYRRLVLIIYNDDISTSDVPKIDDFRREITSFQKYILFGKMKYSTFIKLAGDKLTNITDTPFIIATDRYKKKFMILDKELNKESLQAKLNSIRLGYAELEMRYYFDPNHNYLSGYRPKNTKEFALAAITTIAFTTILILVKAYPCIHYSRPIPNALRKR
;
A
#
# COMPACT_ATOMS: atom_id res chain seq x y z
N MET A 1 -24.53 14.97 27.02
CA MET A 1 -23.15 15.04 27.53
C MET A 1 -22.34 13.94 26.86
N ILE A 2 -21.92 14.15 25.61
CA ILE A 2 -21.07 13.23 24.85
C ILE A 2 -19.64 13.65 25.14
N LEU A 3 -18.85 12.74 25.70
CA LEU A 3 -17.44 12.95 26.02
C LEU A 3 -16.70 13.55 24.82
N LEU A 4 -16.11 14.73 25.03
CA LEU A 4 -15.01 15.28 24.26
C LEU A 4 -13.81 14.33 24.44
N PHE A 5 -13.78 13.25 23.68
CA PHE A 5 -12.59 12.43 23.58
C PHE A 5 -11.57 13.24 22.76
N ILE A 6 -10.73 14.00 23.47
CA ILE A 6 -9.35 14.26 23.05
C ILE A 6 -8.63 12.91 23.12
N LEU A 7 -9.04 11.96 22.29
CA LEU A 7 -8.23 10.80 22.04
C LEU A 7 -7.10 11.31 21.17
N GLY A 8 -5.92 11.45 21.79
CA GLY A 8 -4.64 11.31 21.11
C GLY A 8 -4.59 9.92 20.47
N PHE A 9 -5.44 9.72 19.46
CA PHE A 9 -5.52 8.51 18.69
C PHE A 9 -4.27 8.50 17.83
N ASN A 10 -3.22 7.83 18.33
CA ASN A 10 -2.28 7.12 17.48
C ASN A 10 -3.06 5.99 16.80
N LEU A 11 -4.00 6.33 15.91
CA LEU A 11 -4.66 5.36 15.06
C LEU A 11 -3.60 4.91 14.06
N PRO A 12 -3.14 3.64 14.11
CA PRO A 12 -2.28 3.14 13.06
C PRO A 12 -3.01 3.34 11.74
N VAL A 13 -2.31 3.97 10.80
CA VAL A 13 -2.84 4.31 9.49
C VAL A 13 -3.23 3.03 8.80
N SER A 14 -4.51 2.73 8.83
CA SER A 14 -5.08 1.55 8.22
C SER A 14 -6.31 1.97 7.44
N GLU A 15 -6.70 1.12 6.49
CA GLU A 15 -7.96 1.26 5.75
C GLU A 15 -9.16 1.47 6.68
N ARG A 16 -9.10 0.89 7.89
CA ARG A 16 -10.12 1.07 8.93
C ARG A 16 -10.27 2.52 9.38
N THR A 17 -9.20 3.30 9.37
CA THR A 17 -9.24 4.73 9.72
C THR A 17 -10.06 5.50 8.69
N PHE A 18 -9.85 5.27 7.39
CA PHE A 18 -10.64 5.91 6.33
C PHE A 18 -12.11 5.50 6.36
N LEU A 19 -12.39 4.20 6.51
CA LEU A 19 -13.78 3.72 6.65
C LEU A 19 -14.49 4.32 7.86
N LYS A 20 -13.76 4.58 8.96
CA LYS A 20 -14.29 5.27 10.13
C LYS A 20 -14.59 6.74 9.83
N LEU A 21 -13.67 7.44 9.14
CA LEU A 21 -13.89 8.84 8.72
C LEU A 21 -15.09 8.95 7.78
N ASP A 22 -15.18 8.08 6.78
CA ASP A 22 -16.29 8.00 5.83
C ASP A 22 -17.63 7.81 6.57
N ARG A 23 -17.69 6.82 7.47
CA ARG A 23 -18.89 6.55 8.29
C ARG A 23 -19.29 7.73 9.19
N ILE A 24 -18.33 8.43 9.79
CA ILE A 24 -18.61 9.63 10.61
C ILE A 24 -19.12 10.76 9.70
N SER A 25 -18.51 10.93 8.52
CA SER A 25 -18.83 11.99 7.57
C SER A 25 -20.27 11.93 7.03
N GLN A 26 -20.90 10.75 7.09
CA GLN A 26 -22.31 10.56 6.72
C GLN A 26 -23.29 11.26 7.66
N LYS A 27 -22.89 11.56 8.91
CA LYS A 27 -23.75 12.19 9.92
C LYS A 27 -23.31 13.58 10.31
N SER A 28 -22.00 13.87 10.20
CA SER A 28 -21.38 15.09 10.67
C SER A 28 -20.27 15.51 9.72
N THR A 29 -20.03 16.80 9.54
CA THR A 29 -18.85 17.28 8.83
C THR A 29 -17.60 16.95 9.64
N VAL A 30 -16.66 16.22 9.06
CA VAL A 30 -15.34 15.98 9.66
C VAL A 30 -14.39 17.05 9.17
N LEU A 31 -13.75 17.77 10.10
CA LEU A 31 -12.68 18.72 9.79
C LEU A 31 -11.38 18.23 10.39
N ILE A 32 -10.36 18.06 9.55
CA ILE A 32 -9.04 17.57 9.93
C ILE A 32 -8.03 18.71 9.77
N TYR A 33 -7.38 19.07 10.87
CA TYR A 33 -6.30 20.04 10.95
C TYR A 33 -4.96 19.32 11.01
N PHE A 34 -4.17 19.43 9.94
CA PHE A 34 -2.82 18.88 9.86
C PHE A 34 -1.79 19.96 10.19
N PHE A 35 -0.90 19.66 11.13
CA PHE A 35 0.10 20.61 11.61
C PHE A 35 1.44 19.94 11.92
N ASN A 36 2.46 20.77 12.06
CA ASN A 36 3.79 20.36 12.50
C ASN A 36 4.24 21.27 13.63
N GLU A 37 4.48 20.70 14.81
CA GLU A 37 4.86 21.43 16.02
C GLU A 37 6.19 22.18 15.90
N ASN A 38 7.06 21.79 14.97
CA ASN A 38 8.34 22.47 14.77
C ASN A 38 8.21 23.73 13.89
N GLN A 39 7.01 24.04 13.40
CA GLN A 39 6.74 25.19 12.53
C GLN A 39 6.02 26.29 13.34
N PRO A 40 6.63 27.49 13.52
CA PRO A 40 6.03 28.57 14.30
C PRO A 40 4.62 28.95 13.85
N VAL A 41 4.40 28.96 12.53
CA VAL A 41 3.09 29.25 11.93
C VAL A 41 2.01 28.30 12.45
N SER A 42 2.31 27.02 12.66
CA SER A 42 1.35 26.05 13.20
C SER A 42 0.84 26.45 14.59
N HIS A 43 1.68 27.04 15.45
CA HIS A 43 1.27 27.41 16.81
C HIS A 43 0.21 28.51 16.84
N GLU A 44 0.34 29.49 15.95
CA GLU A 44 -0.65 30.56 15.81
C GLU A 44 -2.00 30.00 15.36
N TYR A 45 -2.01 29.14 14.32
CA TYR A 45 -3.24 28.49 13.88
C TYR A 45 -3.81 27.52 14.91
N ALA A 46 -2.99 26.88 15.74
CA ALA A 46 -3.47 26.00 16.80
C ALA A 46 -4.30 26.75 17.86
N GLN A 47 -3.96 28.01 18.16
CA GLN A 47 -4.75 28.86 19.07
C GLN A 47 -6.12 29.17 18.46
N ILE A 48 -6.16 29.59 17.20
CA ILE A 48 -7.40 29.89 16.48
C ILE A 48 -8.25 28.62 16.35
N TRP A 49 -7.63 27.48 16.00
CA TRP A 49 -8.29 26.18 15.93
C TRP A 49 -8.91 25.77 17.27
N THR A 50 -8.22 26.01 18.38
CA THR A 50 -8.75 25.73 19.73
C THR A 50 -9.95 26.62 20.06
N GLN A 51 -9.89 27.91 19.72
CA GLN A 51 -11.03 28.83 19.88
C GLN A 51 -12.22 28.41 19.04
N PHE A 52 -11.96 27.98 17.80
CA PHE A 52 -12.96 27.47 16.88
C PHE A 52 -13.62 26.20 17.42
N GLN A 53 -12.84 25.20 17.87
CA GLN A 53 -13.38 24.00 18.52
C GLN A 53 -14.30 24.38 19.69
N LYS A 54 -13.83 25.27 20.58
CA LYS A 54 -14.60 25.74 21.73
C LYS A 54 -15.94 26.38 21.35
N LYS A 55 -15.99 27.15 20.25
CA LYS A 55 -17.24 27.73 19.73
C LYS A 55 -18.27 26.66 19.35
N TYR A 56 -17.81 25.50 18.89
CA TYR A 56 -18.65 24.41 18.40
C TYR A 56 -18.66 23.16 19.32
N ASP A 57 -18.15 23.24 20.55
CA ASP A 57 -18.06 22.11 21.49
C ASP A 57 -19.41 21.40 21.74
N ASN A 58 -20.52 22.14 21.64
CA ASN A 58 -21.88 21.61 21.81
C ASN A 58 -22.54 21.10 20.51
N SER A 59 -21.88 21.26 19.36
CA SER A 59 -22.40 20.87 18.05
C SER A 59 -22.11 19.39 17.78
N THR A 60 -23.16 18.60 17.55
CA THR A 60 -23.00 17.22 17.03
C THR A 60 -22.82 17.17 15.51
N LYS A 61 -22.94 18.32 14.83
CA LYS A 61 -22.88 18.41 13.37
C LYS A 61 -21.46 18.42 12.84
N ILE A 62 -20.46 18.66 13.69
CA ILE A 62 -19.07 18.81 13.28
C ILE A 62 -18.20 17.94 14.18
N VAL A 63 -17.25 17.24 13.58
CA VAL A 63 -16.23 16.45 14.27
C VAL A 63 -14.86 17.03 13.93
N PHE A 64 -14.14 17.46 14.95
CA PHE A 64 -12.80 18.02 14.79
C PHE A 64 -11.74 16.96 15.03
N ILE A 65 -10.73 16.93 14.16
CA ILE A 65 -9.56 16.05 14.28
C ILE A 65 -8.31 16.92 14.12
N SER A 66 -7.37 16.80 15.06
CA SER A 66 -6.05 17.42 14.95
C SER A 66 -5.01 16.32 14.70
N ALA A 67 -4.16 16.50 13.68
CA ALA A 67 -3.15 15.53 13.29
C ALA A 67 -1.75 16.16 13.34
N ASN A 68 -0.97 15.81 14.37
CA ASN A 68 0.43 16.19 14.49
C ASN A 68 1.29 15.34 13.55
N CYS A 69 1.80 15.94 12.48
CA CYS A 69 2.59 15.25 11.47
C CYS A 69 4.04 14.96 11.87
N SER A 70 4.52 15.55 12.98
CA SER A 70 5.79 15.17 13.59
C SER A 70 5.73 13.78 14.20
N GLU A 71 4.61 13.47 14.87
CA GLU A 71 4.34 12.18 15.53
C GLU A 71 3.70 11.16 14.59
N ASN A 72 2.74 11.59 13.77
CA ASN A 72 1.91 10.73 12.91
C ASN A 72 2.31 10.84 11.43
N ARG A 73 3.61 10.72 11.13
CA ARG A 73 4.16 10.87 9.77
C ARG A 73 3.45 10.02 8.72
N GLN A 74 3.12 8.77 9.05
CA GLN A 74 2.44 7.88 8.13
C GLN A 74 1.04 8.40 7.75
N PHE A 75 0.31 9.00 8.70
CA PHE A 75 -1.06 9.47 8.48
C PHE A 75 -1.04 10.69 7.57
N CYS A 76 -0.15 11.63 7.86
CA CYS A 76 0.02 12.82 7.04
C CYS A 76 0.57 12.51 5.65
N ARG A 77 1.52 11.56 5.54
CA ARG A 77 2.02 11.08 4.24
C ARG A 77 0.88 10.50 3.39
N ARG A 78 -0.07 9.81 4.01
CA ARG A 78 -1.20 9.22 3.29
C ARG A 78 -2.12 10.27 2.66
N PHE A 79 -2.28 11.41 3.31
CA PHE A 79 -2.97 12.56 2.75
C PHE A 79 -2.08 13.45 1.88
N SER A 80 -0.84 13.04 1.59
CA SER A 80 0.12 13.85 0.84
C SER A 80 0.21 15.29 1.40
N ILE A 81 0.38 15.40 2.72
CA ILE A 81 0.56 16.69 3.40
C ILE A 81 2.05 17.06 3.36
N ASP A 82 2.36 18.09 2.59
CA ASP A 82 3.69 18.67 2.41
C ASP A 82 3.79 20.12 2.89
N GLN A 83 2.66 20.76 3.15
CA GLN A 83 2.56 22.13 3.65
C GLN A 83 1.76 22.19 4.95
N TYR A 84 2.15 23.09 5.86
CA TYR A 84 1.53 23.26 7.16
C TYR A 84 1.16 24.72 7.40
N PRO A 85 0.01 24.99 8.05
CA PRO A 85 -1.06 24.03 8.31
C PRO A 85 -1.82 23.65 7.03
N THR A 86 -2.47 22.49 7.03
CA THR A 86 -3.42 22.09 5.97
C THR A 86 -4.74 21.65 6.60
N TYR A 87 -5.86 22.01 5.98
CA TYR A 87 -7.19 21.59 6.43
C TYR A 87 -7.83 20.69 5.37
N ILE A 88 -8.51 19.64 5.84
CA ILE A 88 -9.32 18.77 5.00
C ILE A 88 -10.72 18.69 5.61
N SER A 89 -11.74 18.93 4.80
CA SER A 89 -13.13 18.65 5.17
C SER A 89 -13.61 17.37 4.50
N ILE A 90 -14.43 16.62 5.24
CA ILE A 90 -15.12 15.43 4.74
C ILE A 90 -16.59 15.56 5.12
N PHE A 91 -17.47 15.56 4.13
CA PHE A 91 -18.91 15.62 4.33
C PHE A 91 -19.59 14.67 3.36
N GLN A 92 -20.38 13.72 3.87
CA GLN A 92 -21.02 12.67 3.05
C GLN A 92 -20.03 11.99 2.09
N GLU A 93 -18.86 11.58 2.61
CA GLU A 93 -17.76 10.96 1.85
C GLU A 93 -17.11 11.84 0.77
N HIS A 94 -17.52 13.10 0.65
CA HIS A 94 -16.87 14.07 -0.22
C HIS A 94 -15.70 14.73 0.51
N TYR A 95 -14.49 14.57 -0.03
CA TYR A 95 -13.25 15.13 0.52
C TYR A 95 -12.88 16.42 -0.19
N LYS A 96 -12.58 17.47 0.58
CA LYS A 96 -12.08 18.74 0.05
C LYS A 96 -10.84 19.17 0.82
N ARG A 97 -9.74 19.37 0.10
CA ARG A 97 -8.55 20.04 0.64
C ARG A 97 -8.81 21.53 0.58
N ILE A 98 -8.58 22.22 1.70
CA ILE A 98 -8.79 23.65 1.79
C ILE A 98 -7.41 24.31 1.87
N ASN A 99 -7.06 24.98 0.78
CA ASN A 99 -5.79 25.70 0.66
C ASN A 99 -5.94 27.07 1.30
N THR A 100 -4.97 27.46 2.13
CA THR A 100 -4.71 28.83 2.61
C THR A 100 -5.94 29.58 3.12
N ILE A 101 -5.97 29.72 4.44
CA ILE A 101 -7.00 30.43 5.18
C ILE A 101 -6.30 31.59 5.86
N ASP A 102 -6.86 32.79 5.84
CA ASP A 102 -6.36 33.89 6.67
C ASP A 102 -6.34 33.46 8.14
N LYS A 103 -5.44 34.04 8.94
CA LYS A 103 -5.32 33.75 10.38
C LYS A 103 -6.46 34.39 11.17
N SER A 104 -7.69 34.02 10.88
CA SER A 104 -8.88 34.53 11.57
C SER A 104 -9.86 33.41 11.87
N LEU A 105 -10.71 33.63 12.88
CA LEU A 105 -11.74 32.67 13.26
C LEU A 105 -12.80 32.56 12.15
N GLU A 106 -13.13 33.69 11.53
CA GLU A 106 -14.09 33.82 10.44
C GLU A 106 -13.68 32.97 9.23
N SER A 107 -12.39 32.95 8.91
CA SER A 107 -11.89 32.17 7.79
C SER A 107 -11.88 30.66 8.08
N ILE A 108 -11.78 30.24 9.34
CA ILE A 108 -12.02 28.84 9.73
C ILE A 108 -13.53 28.50 9.71
N GLU A 109 -14.41 29.44 10.06
CA GLU A 109 -15.87 29.26 9.97
C GLU A 109 -16.34 29.08 8.54
N TYR A 110 -15.74 29.80 7.60
CA TYR A 110 -15.94 29.61 6.17
C TYR A 110 -15.69 28.16 5.72
N LEU A 111 -14.82 27.40 6.41
CA LEU A 111 -14.58 25.99 6.08
C LEU A 111 -15.81 25.11 6.28
N ILE A 112 -16.63 25.38 7.31
CA ILE A 112 -17.84 24.59 7.57
C ILE A 112 -18.85 24.84 6.47
N GLU A 113 -19.02 26.11 6.08
CA GLU A 113 -19.96 26.53 5.05
C GLU A 113 -19.59 25.93 3.69
N ASN A 114 -18.29 25.84 3.42
CA ASN A 114 -17.73 25.35 2.14
C ASN A 114 -17.30 23.87 2.19
N ALA A 115 -17.57 23.17 3.30
CA ALA A 115 -17.31 21.74 3.42
C ALA A 115 -18.24 20.91 2.55
N LYS A 116 -19.44 21.44 2.24
CA LYS A 116 -20.38 20.78 1.35
C LYS A 116 -19.80 20.75 -0.08
N PRO A 117 -20.02 19.65 -0.82
CA PRO A 117 -19.63 19.59 -2.22
C PRO A 117 -20.34 20.71 -3.00
N GLU A 118 -19.60 21.36 -3.90
CA GLU A 118 -20.19 22.23 -4.89
C GLU A 118 -21.03 21.38 -5.84
N PRO A 119 -22.28 21.76 -6.18
CA PRO A 119 -23.14 20.97 -7.06
C PRO A 119 -22.50 20.67 -8.43
N SER A 120 -21.61 21.56 -8.90
CA SER A 120 -20.87 21.38 -10.17
C SER A 120 -19.70 20.41 -10.08
N PHE A 121 -19.19 20.10 -8.88
CA PHE A 121 -17.96 19.29 -8.73
C PHE A 121 -18.06 17.98 -9.50
N CYS A 122 -19.18 17.27 -9.39
CA CYS A 122 -19.36 16.02 -10.14
C CYS A 122 -19.45 16.27 -11.65
N ALA A 123 -20.17 17.31 -12.10
CA ALA A 123 -20.28 17.62 -13.53
C ALA A 123 -18.91 17.90 -14.19
N ASP A 124 -18.04 18.63 -13.48
CA ASP A 124 -16.72 19.03 -13.98
C ASP A 124 -15.73 17.87 -14.11
N HIS A 125 -16.00 16.74 -13.44
CA HIS A 125 -15.13 15.56 -13.42
C HIS A 125 -15.74 14.37 -14.16
N PHE A 126 -16.71 14.62 -15.04
CA PHE A 126 -17.26 13.57 -15.89
C PHE A 126 -16.28 13.18 -17.00
N PHE A 127 -16.03 11.88 -17.16
CA PHE A 127 -15.09 11.36 -18.15
C PHE A 127 -15.62 11.54 -19.58
N ASN A 128 -14.82 12.19 -20.44
CA ASN A 128 -15.10 12.31 -21.87
C ASN A 128 -13.83 11.98 -22.67
N ILE A 129 -13.82 10.80 -23.29
CA ILE A 129 -12.68 10.26 -24.03
C ILE A 129 -12.11 11.20 -25.10
N ASN A 130 -12.92 12.10 -25.66
CA ASN A 130 -12.49 13.03 -26.72
C ASN A 130 -11.92 14.36 -26.18
N LYS A 131 -12.19 14.69 -24.91
CA LYS A 131 -11.75 15.94 -24.27
C LYS A 131 -10.68 15.74 -23.20
N THR A 132 -10.60 14.53 -22.66
CA THR A 132 -9.71 14.20 -21.55
C THR A 132 -8.27 14.01 -22.03
N GLN A 133 -7.32 14.61 -21.30
CA GLN A 133 -5.89 14.41 -21.51
C GLN A 133 -5.43 13.17 -20.75
N PHE A 134 -4.76 12.24 -21.43
CA PHE A 134 -4.24 11.00 -20.84
C PHE A 134 -2.84 11.22 -20.22
N PRO A 135 -2.46 10.42 -19.21
CA PRO A 135 -3.19 9.28 -18.64
C PRO A 135 -4.26 9.69 -17.61
N VAL A 136 -5.30 8.87 -17.44
CA VAL A 136 -6.39 9.11 -16.47
C VAL A 136 -6.92 7.88 -15.76
N PHE A 137 -7.49 8.09 -14.60
CA PHE A 137 -8.27 7.14 -13.82
C PHE A 137 -9.75 7.47 -13.92
N VAL A 138 -10.56 6.47 -14.27
CA VAL A 138 -12.02 6.61 -14.40
C VAL A 138 -12.69 5.70 -13.38
N ILE A 139 -13.38 6.31 -12.42
CA ILE A 139 -14.21 5.61 -11.43
C ILE A 139 -15.58 5.34 -12.04
N ARG A 140 -16.04 4.10 -11.98
CA ARG A 140 -17.33 3.71 -12.54
C ARG A 140 -18.27 3.32 -11.42
N SER A 141 -19.42 3.98 -11.38
CA SER A 141 -20.52 3.61 -10.49
C SER A 141 -21.82 4.09 -11.11
N GLU A 142 -22.88 3.34 -10.87
CA GLU A 142 -24.25 3.79 -11.15
C GLU A 142 -24.74 4.83 -10.13
N THR A 143 -24.02 5.00 -9.02
CA THR A 143 -24.40 5.85 -7.90
C THR A 143 -23.51 7.10 -7.82
N GLU A 144 -23.97 8.10 -7.07
CA GLU A 144 -23.20 9.31 -6.73
C GLU A 144 -21.87 9.01 -6.00
N ASN A 145 -21.67 7.77 -5.56
CA ASN A 145 -20.46 7.32 -4.88
C ASN A 145 -19.19 7.47 -5.75
N ALA A 146 -19.28 7.35 -7.07
CA ALA A 146 -18.10 7.54 -7.93
C ALA A 146 -17.52 8.95 -7.78
N CYS A 147 -18.38 9.96 -7.65
CA CYS A 147 -17.95 11.34 -7.43
C CYS A 147 -17.27 11.52 -6.06
N CYS A 148 -17.81 10.89 -5.02
CA CYS A 148 -17.19 10.88 -3.69
C CYS A 148 -15.78 10.25 -3.72
N ILE A 149 -15.62 9.12 -4.40
CA ILE A 149 -14.31 8.47 -4.60
C ILE A 149 -13.35 9.38 -5.37
N VAL A 150 -13.80 10.06 -6.44
CA VAL A 150 -12.97 11.04 -7.17
C VAL A 150 -12.47 12.15 -6.25
N SER A 151 -13.36 12.75 -5.44
CA SER A 151 -12.98 13.81 -4.48
C SER A 151 -11.91 13.32 -3.50
N LYS A 152 -12.08 12.10 -2.97
CA LYS A 152 -11.14 11.43 -2.07
C LYS A 152 -9.78 11.24 -2.73
N LEU A 153 -9.75 10.69 -3.94
CA LEU A 153 -8.49 10.46 -4.68
C LEU A 153 -7.76 11.77 -4.99
N LYS A 154 -8.47 12.85 -5.36
CA LYS A 154 -7.86 14.16 -5.58
C LYS A 154 -7.16 14.70 -4.33
N VAL A 155 -7.74 14.48 -3.15
CA VAL A 155 -7.14 14.90 -1.88
C VAL A 155 -5.94 14.03 -1.48
N LEU A 156 -6.01 12.72 -1.71
CA LEU A 156 -4.93 11.77 -1.42
C LEU A 156 -3.74 11.88 -2.39
N PHE A 157 -4.00 12.20 -3.66
CA PHE A 157 -3.01 12.32 -4.73
C PHE A 157 -3.07 13.71 -5.40
N PRO A 158 -2.69 14.78 -4.69
CA PRO A 158 -2.85 16.15 -5.18
C PRO A 158 -2.09 16.43 -6.48
N LYS A 159 -0.92 15.79 -6.68
CA LYS A 159 -0.13 15.92 -7.92
C LYS A 159 -0.81 15.32 -9.16
N MET A 160 -1.80 14.45 -8.96
CA MET A 160 -2.56 13.77 -10.00
C MET A 160 -4.02 14.22 -10.03
N SER A 161 -4.36 15.36 -9.39
CA SER A 161 -5.74 15.80 -9.19
C SER A 161 -6.55 15.89 -10.49
N ASN A 162 -5.89 16.18 -11.61
CA ASN A 162 -6.51 16.36 -12.92
C ASN A 162 -6.64 15.05 -13.71
N MET A 163 -6.21 13.92 -13.13
CA MET A 163 -6.28 12.60 -13.75
C MET A 163 -7.50 11.79 -13.29
N PHE A 164 -8.27 12.25 -12.30
CA PHE A 164 -9.40 11.50 -11.74
C PHE A 164 -10.73 11.98 -12.32
N PHE A 165 -11.46 11.05 -12.94
CA PHE A 165 -12.77 11.28 -13.52
C PHE A 165 -13.74 10.20 -13.08
N HIS A 166 -15.04 10.44 -13.25
CA HIS A 166 -16.08 9.43 -13.07
C HIS A 166 -16.90 9.18 -14.32
N SER A 167 -17.61 8.06 -14.35
CA SER A 167 -18.51 7.67 -15.43
C SER A 167 -19.69 6.86 -14.90
N ASN A 168 -20.90 7.13 -15.41
CA ASN A 168 -22.15 6.48 -15.02
C ASN A 168 -22.35 5.11 -15.69
N THR A 169 -21.26 4.35 -15.90
CA THR A 169 -21.34 3.04 -16.58
C THR A 169 -21.45 1.92 -15.56
N SER A 170 -22.40 1.01 -15.79
CA SER A 170 -22.73 -0.17 -14.97
C SER A 170 -21.73 -1.32 -15.10
N LEU A 171 -20.45 -1.00 -15.28
CA LEU A 171 -19.43 -2.02 -15.46
C LEU A 171 -19.09 -2.65 -14.10
N HIS A 172 -18.81 -3.96 -14.13
CA HIS A 172 -18.35 -4.69 -12.95
C HIS A 172 -17.02 -4.13 -12.38
N THR A 173 -16.27 -3.33 -13.14
CA THR A 173 -14.97 -2.82 -12.74
C THR A 173 -15.09 -1.42 -12.13
N PRO A 174 -14.79 -1.24 -10.82
CA PRO A 174 -15.03 0.02 -10.11
C PRO A 174 -14.09 1.15 -10.54
N ILE A 175 -12.92 0.81 -11.09
CA ILE A 175 -11.91 1.76 -11.55
C ILE A 175 -11.17 1.22 -12.78
N SER A 176 -10.82 2.13 -13.68
CA SER A 176 -9.94 1.87 -14.83
C SER A 176 -8.85 2.91 -14.93
N TYR A 177 -7.71 2.49 -15.43
CA TYR A 177 -6.63 3.35 -15.87
C TYR A 177 -6.59 3.37 -17.39
N PHE A 178 -6.58 4.57 -17.97
CA PHE A 178 -6.41 4.79 -19.40
C PHE A 178 -5.06 5.47 -19.62
N GLU A 179 -4.14 4.75 -20.26
CA GLU A 179 -2.85 5.31 -20.67
C GLU A 179 -3.01 6.12 -21.96
N SER A 180 -3.96 5.73 -22.81
CA SER A 180 -4.34 6.44 -24.03
C SER A 180 -5.84 6.21 -24.31
N ASN A 181 -6.34 6.73 -25.43
CA ASN A 181 -7.70 6.45 -25.88
C ASN A 181 -7.94 4.97 -26.27
N THR A 182 -6.89 4.19 -26.52
CA THR A 182 -6.95 2.78 -26.93
C THR A 182 -6.37 1.82 -25.90
N SER A 183 -5.46 2.28 -25.04
CA SER A 183 -4.81 1.48 -23.99
C SER A 183 -5.54 1.68 -22.66
N ARG A 184 -6.17 0.61 -22.17
CA ARG A 184 -6.94 0.60 -20.92
C ARG A 184 -6.60 -0.61 -20.07
N VAL A 185 -6.45 -0.38 -18.77
CA VAL A 185 -6.34 -1.41 -17.75
C VAL A 185 -7.52 -1.30 -16.79
N ASP A 186 -8.33 -2.35 -16.72
CA ASP A 186 -9.44 -2.44 -15.77
C ASP A 186 -9.03 -3.20 -14.51
N GLU A 187 -9.44 -2.69 -13.35
CA GLU A 187 -9.27 -3.35 -12.06
C GLU A 187 -10.43 -4.31 -11.75
N SER A 188 -10.14 -5.35 -10.97
CA SER A 188 -11.14 -6.25 -10.40
C SER A 188 -11.98 -5.57 -9.33
N VAL A 189 -13.21 -6.05 -9.11
CA VAL A 189 -14.20 -5.47 -8.18
C VAL A 189 -13.68 -5.40 -6.74
N ASP A 190 -12.83 -6.36 -6.36
CA ASP A 190 -12.45 -6.60 -4.97
C ASP A 190 -11.29 -5.72 -4.48
N ARG A 191 -10.67 -4.91 -5.36
CA ARG A 191 -9.54 -4.07 -4.95
C ARG A 191 -9.97 -2.66 -4.57
N ASN A 192 -9.43 -2.20 -3.45
CA ASN A 192 -9.54 -0.81 -3.04
C ASN A 192 -8.96 0.11 -4.14
N PRO A 193 -9.75 1.08 -4.66
CA PRO A 193 -9.32 1.97 -5.73
C PRO A 193 -8.01 2.71 -5.44
N ILE A 194 -7.73 2.97 -4.17
CA ILE A 194 -6.52 3.71 -3.79
C ILE A 194 -5.27 2.89 -4.10
N TYR A 195 -5.27 1.58 -3.83
CA TYR A 195 -4.13 0.72 -4.16
C TYR A 195 -3.93 0.60 -5.67
N PHE A 196 -5.02 0.63 -6.45
CA PHE A 196 -4.92 0.66 -7.90
C PHE A 196 -4.27 1.96 -8.40
N VAL A 197 -4.66 3.11 -7.83
CA VAL A 197 -4.04 4.40 -8.17
C VAL A 197 -2.56 4.42 -7.79
N GLU A 198 -2.20 3.95 -6.59
CA GLU A 198 -0.79 3.83 -6.19
C GLU A 198 0.00 2.96 -7.17
N ASP A 199 -0.51 1.78 -7.49
CA ASP A 199 0.12 0.85 -8.41
C ASP A 199 0.41 1.49 -9.77
N PHE A 200 -0.54 2.23 -10.34
CA PHE A 200 -0.46 2.80 -11.70
C PHE A 200 0.01 4.27 -11.75
N SER A 201 0.31 4.88 -10.60
CA SER A 201 0.96 6.19 -10.51
C SER A 201 2.42 6.18 -10.96
N TYR A 202 3.02 4.99 -11.07
CA TYR A 202 4.41 4.80 -11.50
C TYR A 202 4.49 4.39 -12.96
N GLU A 203 5.17 5.22 -13.74
CA GLU A 203 5.45 4.97 -15.16
C GLU A 203 6.53 3.91 -15.34
N HIS A 204 6.42 3.17 -16.45
CA HIS A 204 7.48 2.28 -16.91
C HIS A 204 8.75 3.06 -17.21
N PHE A 205 9.89 2.62 -16.69
CA PHE A 205 11.17 3.34 -16.80
C PHE A 205 11.16 4.79 -16.25
N GLY A 206 10.17 5.13 -15.41
CA GLY A 206 10.08 6.42 -14.73
C GLY A 206 11.19 6.63 -13.68
N ASN A 207 11.29 7.87 -13.19
CA ASN A 207 12.27 8.26 -12.17
C ASN A 207 11.77 7.93 -10.76
N TRP A 208 11.75 6.65 -10.42
CA TRP A 208 11.40 6.16 -9.08
C TRP A 208 12.52 5.31 -8.48
N SER A 209 12.61 5.29 -7.16
CA SER A 209 13.52 4.42 -6.40
C SER A 209 12.83 3.11 -6.01
N PHE A 210 13.61 2.09 -5.66
CA PHE A 210 13.05 0.82 -5.16
C PHE A 210 12.18 1.02 -3.91
N SER A 211 12.55 1.93 -3.01
CA SER A 211 11.75 2.26 -1.84
C SER A 211 10.39 2.85 -2.20
N ASP A 212 10.31 3.66 -3.26
CA ASP A 212 9.06 4.27 -3.70
C ASP A 212 8.08 3.18 -4.15
N VAL A 213 8.55 2.18 -4.91
CA VAL A 213 7.69 1.14 -5.48
C VAL A 213 7.65 -0.16 -4.68
N SER A 214 8.30 -0.22 -3.51
CA SER A 214 8.38 -1.44 -2.70
C SER A 214 7.03 -1.94 -2.18
N HIS A 215 6.04 -1.04 -2.07
CA HIS A 215 4.74 -1.28 -1.45
C HIS A 215 3.61 -1.54 -2.46
N ILE A 216 3.83 -1.31 -3.76
CA ILE A 216 2.81 -1.53 -4.79
C ILE A 216 2.54 -3.02 -4.98
N TYR A 217 1.40 -3.42 -5.55
CA TYR A 217 1.10 -4.82 -5.81
C TYR A 217 1.75 -5.37 -7.08
N ARG A 218 1.88 -4.57 -8.16
CA ARG A 218 2.56 -4.97 -9.41
C ARG A 218 3.96 -5.50 -9.15
N ARG A 219 4.36 -6.62 -9.73
CA ARG A 219 5.74 -7.13 -9.62
C ARG A 219 6.69 -6.19 -10.36
N LEU A 220 7.94 -6.10 -9.93
CA LEU A 220 8.95 -5.32 -10.62
C LEU A 220 9.76 -6.21 -11.56
N VAL A 221 10.01 -5.73 -12.77
CA VAL A 221 11.07 -6.22 -13.66
C VAL A 221 12.06 -5.10 -13.84
N LEU A 222 13.29 -5.30 -13.37
CA LEU A 222 14.33 -4.26 -13.33
C LEU A 222 15.46 -4.65 -14.26
N ILE A 223 15.84 -3.73 -15.15
CA ILE A 223 17.04 -3.86 -15.97
C ILE A 223 18.19 -3.23 -15.19
N ILE A 224 19.13 -4.07 -14.77
CA ILE A 224 20.32 -3.65 -14.05
C ILE A 224 21.40 -3.32 -15.06
N TYR A 225 21.95 -2.12 -15.01
CA TYR A 225 22.94 -1.63 -15.97
C TYR A 225 24.18 -1.05 -15.28
N ASN A 226 25.33 -1.02 -15.96
CA ASN A 226 26.57 -0.53 -15.38
C ASN A 226 26.48 0.97 -15.04
N ASP A 227 27.14 1.40 -13.96
CA ASP A 227 27.16 2.79 -13.52
C ASP A 227 27.87 3.72 -14.51
N ASP A 228 28.89 3.20 -15.21
CA ASP A 228 29.79 3.96 -16.09
C ASP A 228 29.37 3.99 -17.56
N ILE A 229 28.17 3.50 -17.91
CA ILE A 229 27.74 3.53 -19.30
C ILE A 229 27.39 4.93 -19.79
N SER A 230 27.55 5.14 -21.10
CA SER A 230 27.07 6.34 -21.76
C SER A 230 25.54 6.46 -21.62
N THR A 231 25.02 7.70 -21.63
CA THR A 231 23.56 7.93 -21.56
C THR A 231 22.80 7.26 -22.72
N SER A 232 23.45 7.03 -23.86
CA SER A 232 22.90 6.31 -25.01
C SER A 232 22.63 4.83 -24.76
N ASP A 233 23.42 4.19 -23.88
CA ASP A 233 23.36 2.75 -23.60
C ASP A 233 22.43 2.41 -22.43
N VAL A 234 21.87 3.43 -21.77
CA VAL A 234 20.90 3.24 -20.69
C VAL A 234 19.63 2.60 -21.27
N PRO A 235 19.15 1.47 -20.70
CA PRO A 235 17.94 0.80 -21.17
C PRO A 235 16.76 1.75 -21.34
N LYS A 236 16.10 1.67 -22.50
CA LYS A 236 15.00 2.54 -22.89
C LYS A 236 13.69 1.76 -22.92
N ILE A 237 12.58 2.49 -22.75
CA ILE A 237 11.24 1.94 -22.80
C ILE A 237 10.95 1.22 -24.13
N ASP A 238 11.51 1.74 -25.23
CA ASP A 238 11.30 1.21 -26.58
C ASP A 238 11.88 -0.19 -26.77
N ASP A 239 12.94 -0.52 -26.05
CA ASP A 239 13.59 -1.84 -26.09
C ASP A 239 12.66 -2.94 -25.56
N PHE A 240 11.70 -2.57 -24.69
CA PHE A 240 10.79 -3.47 -23.96
C PHE A 240 9.31 -3.18 -24.23
N ARG A 241 8.99 -2.40 -25.28
CA ARG A 241 7.62 -1.91 -25.53
C ARG A 241 6.62 -3.07 -25.66
N ARG A 242 7.01 -4.16 -26.33
CA ARG A 242 6.16 -5.34 -26.54
C ARG A 242 5.80 -6.03 -25.22
N GLU A 243 6.80 -6.24 -24.36
CA GLU A 243 6.68 -6.86 -23.05
C GLU A 243 5.86 -5.97 -22.12
N ILE A 244 6.12 -4.67 -22.12
CA ILE A 244 5.35 -3.68 -21.36
C ILE A 244 3.88 -3.74 -21.76
N THR A 245 3.54 -3.62 -23.05
CA THR A 245 2.14 -3.68 -23.50
C THR A 245 1.45 -4.98 -23.08
N SER A 246 2.18 -6.10 -23.11
CA SER A 246 1.63 -7.42 -22.74
C SER A 246 1.44 -7.62 -21.23
N PHE A 247 2.25 -6.97 -20.41
CA PHE A 247 2.33 -7.25 -18.96
C PHE A 247 2.08 -6.03 -18.05
N GLN A 248 1.79 -4.84 -18.59
CA GLN A 248 1.63 -3.58 -17.84
C GLN A 248 0.67 -3.67 -16.66
N LYS A 249 -0.37 -4.52 -16.76
CA LYS A 249 -1.34 -4.75 -15.69
C LYS A 249 -0.72 -5.41 -14.44
N TYR A 250 0.32 -6.22 -14.63
CA TYR A 250 0.86 -7.11 -13.60
C TYR A 250 2.29 -6.78 -13.20
N ILE A 251 3.03 -6.13 -14.10
CA ILE A 251 4.46 -5.90 -13.98
C ILE A 251 4.75 -4.42 -14.24
N LEU A 252 5.52 -3.81 -13.35
CA LEU A 252 6.16 -2.51 -13.54
C LEU A 252 7.61 -2.71 -13.97
N PHE A 253 7.90 -2.36 -15.21
CA PHE A 253 9.27 -2.30 -15.74
C PHE A 253 10.01 -1.05 -15.27
N GLY A 254 11.27 -1.21 -14.89
CA GLY A 254 12.16 -0.10 -14.53
C GLY A 254 13.61 -0.42 -14.80
N LYS A 255 14.47 0.54 -14.49
CA LYS A 255 15.93 0.41 -14.63
C LYS A 255 16.61 0.80 -13.33
N MET A 256 17.74 0.19 -13.05
CA MET A 256 18.49 0.44 -11.83
C MET A 256 19.99 0.32 -12.11
N LYS A 257 20.77 1.25 -11.57
CA LYS A 257 22.23 1.17 -11.61
C LYS A 257 22.74 -0.03 -10.81
N TYR A 258 23.80 -0.66 -11.28
CA TYR A 258 24.41 -1.82 -10.63
C TYR A 258 24.84 -1.51 -9.19
N SER A 259 25.47 -0.36 -8.93
CA SER A 259 25.85 0.06 -7.58
C SER A 259 24.67 0.15 -6.61
N THR A 260 23.54 0.68 -7.07
CA THR A 260 22.30 0.73 -6.27
C THR A 260 21.76 -0.66 -6.02
N PHE A 261 21.78 -1.54 -7.03
CA PHE A 261 21.35 -2.92 -6.89
C PHE A 261 22.19 -3.70 -5.88
N ILE A 262 23.53 -3.61 -5.93
CA ILE A 262 24.42 -4.30 -4.99
C ILE A 262 24.20 -3.81 -3.55
N LYS A 263 23.98 -2.50 -3.34
CA LYS A 263 23.64 -1.97 -2.01
C LYS A 263 22.34 -2.56 -1.45
N LEU A 264 21.36 -2.85 -2.33
CA LEU A 264 20.11 -3.48 -1.93
C LEU A 264 20.30 -4.99 -1.71
N ALA A 265 20.82 -5.71 -2.70
CA ALA A 265 20.87 -7.18 -2.66
C ALA A 265 22.01 -7.75 -1.79
N GLY A 266 23.00 -6.94 -1.46
CA GLY A 266 24.20 -7.32 -0.70
C GLY A 266 25.33 -7.89 -1.57
N ASP A 267 26.52 -7.97 -0.98
CA ASP A 267 27.78 -8.21 -1.69
C ASP A 267 27.94 -9.64 -2.27
N LYS A 268 27.06 -10.57 -1.94
CA LYS A 268 27.11 -11.96 -2.46
C LYS A 268 26.88 -12.06 -3.97
N LEU A 269 26.36 -11.00 -4.58
CA LEU A 269 26.06 -10.92 -6.02
C LEU A 269 27.11 -10.16 -6.81
N THR A 270 28.24 -9.81 -6.20
CA THR A 270 29.36 -9.11 -6.86
C THR A 270 29.97 -9.90 -8.02
N ASN A 271 29.79 -11.23 -8.05
CA ASN A 271 30.25 -12.09 -9.13
C ASN A 271 29.45 -11.93 -10.44
N ILE A 272 28.33 -11.19 -10.44
CA ILE A 272 27.55 -10.94 -11.65
C ILE A 272 28.11 -9.69 -12.33
N THR A 273 29.16 -9.88 -13.11
CA THR A 273 29.84 -8.78 -13.83
C THR A 273 29.13 -8.39 -15.12
N ASP A 274 28.30 -9.29 -15.67
CA ASP A 274 27.81 -9.19 -17.05
C ASP A 274 26.56 -8.31 -17.16
N THR A 275 26.71 -7.02 -16.92
CA THR A 275 25.66 -6.03 -17.20
C THR A 275 25.50 -5.75 -18.71
N PRO A 276 24.31 -5.32 -19.18
CA PRO A 276 23.06 -5.30 -18.43
C PRO A 276 22.49 -6.71 -18.24
N PHE A 277 21.72 -6.90 -17.17
CA PHE A 277 20.92 -8.11 -16.94
C PHE A 277 19.54 -7.74 -16.36
N ILE A 278 18.59 -8.66 -16.46
CA ILE A 278 17.21 -8.41 -16.02
C ILE A 278 16.95 -9.19 -14.74
N ILE A 279 16.28 -8.57 -13.77
CA ILE A 279 15.74 -9.27 -12.61
C ILE A 279 14.23 -9.13 -12.55
N ALA A 280 13.56 -10.12 -11.98
CA ALA A 280 12.14 -10.08 -11.67
C ALA A 280 11.91 -10.35 -10.19
N THR A 281 11.00 -9.58 -9.59
CA THR A 281 10.69 -9.66 -8.15
C THR A 281 9.42 -10.46 -7.89
N ASP A 282 9.29 -10.99 -6.68
CA ASP A 282 8.04 -11.56 -6.20
C ASP A 282 7.00 -10.47 -5.93
N ARG A 283 5.75 -10.86 -5.63
CA ARG A 283 4.68 -9.91 -5.31
C ARG A 283 5.03 -8.95 -4.17
N TYR A 284 5.82 -9.39 -3.19
CA TYR A 284 6.17 -8.60 -1.99
C TYR A 284 7.52 -7.89 -2.09
N LYS A 285 8.25 -8.02 -3.22
CA LYS A 285 9.56 -7.42 -3.49
C LYS A 285 10.59 -7.80 -2.42
N LYS A 286 10.43 -8.97 -1.84
CA LYS A 286 11.35 -9.57 -0.87
C LYS A 286 12.35 -10.46 -1.57
N LYS A 287 11.90 -11.15 -2.62
CA LYS A 287 12.70 -12.07 -3.41
C LYS A 287 12.80 -11.59 -4.84
N PHE A 288 13.84 -12.07 -5.51
CA PHE A 288 13.97 -11.91 -6.94
C PHE A 288 14.67 -13.12 -7.58
N MET A 289 14.55 -13.16 -8.89
CA MET A 289 15.36 -14.02 -9.75
C MET A 289 16.01 -13.19 -10.84
N ILE A 290 17.19 -13.64 -11.28
CA ILE A 290 17.83 -13.12 -12.47
C ILE A 290 17.23 -13.85 -13.66
N LEU A 291 16.81 -13.11 -14.67
CA LEU A 291 16.38 -13.65 -15.95
C LEU A 291 17.62 -13.73 -16.83
N ASP A 292 17.82 -14.88 -17.47
CA ASP A 292 19.00 -15.18 -18.27
C ASP A 292 19.18 -14.13 -19.38
N LYS A 293 20.42 -13.67 -19.55
CA LYS A 293 20.82 -12.60 -20.48
C LYS A 293 20.69 -13.04 -21.93
N GLU A 294 20.80 -14.35 -22.19
CA GLU A 294 20.69 -14.94 -23.53
C GLU A 294 19.24 -15.31 -23.91
N LEU A 295 18.26 -14.97 -23.07
CA LEU A 295 16.87 -15.27 -23.39
C LEU A 295 16.48 -14.55 -24.68
N ASN A 296 16.22 -15.35 -25.71
CA ASN A 296 15.49 -14.87 -26.86
C ASN A 296 14.12 -14.30 -26.41
N LYS A 297 13.52 -13.47 -27.25
CA LYS A 297 12.27 -12.75 -26.90
C LYS A 297 11.14 -13.68 -26.45
N GLU A 298 11.05 -14.87 -27.06
CA GLU A 298 10.04 -15.88 -26.72
C GLU A 298 10.25 -16.46 -25.32
N SER A 299 11.50 -16.76 -24.96
CA SER A 299 11.85 -17.30 -23.65
C SER A 299 11.63 -16.27 -22.54
N LEU A 300 11.95 -15.00 -22.80
CA LEU A 300 11.64 -13.89 -21.89
C LEU A 300 10.11 -13.78 -21.67
N GLN A 301 9.32 -13.79 -22.74
CA GLN A 301 7.87 -13.71 -22.66
C GLN A 301 7.26 -14.89 -21.87
N ALA A 302 7.73 -16.11 -22.12
CA ALA A 302 7.31 -17.29 -21.36
C ALA A 302 7.62 -17.14 -19.86
N LYS A 303 8.81 -16.60 -19.53
CA LYS A 303 9.22 -16.38 -18.15
C LYS A 303 8.39 -15.29 -17.46
N LEU A 304 8.13 -14.18 -18.14
CA LEU A 304 7.26 -13.10 -17.66
C LEU A 304 5.82 -13.60 -17.43
N ASN A 305 5.31 -14.48 -18.29
CA ASN A 305 4.01 -15.10 -18.08
C ASN A 305 4.00 -16.02 -16.84
N SER A 306 5.07 -16.78 -16.61
CA SER A 306 5.24 -17.58 -15.40
C SER A 306 5.28 -16.71 -14.12
N ILE A 307 5.97 -15.56 -14.19
CA ILE A 307 6.02 -14.55 -13.11
C ILE A 307 4.64 -13.94 -12.87
N ARG A 308 3.91 -13.57 -13.93
CA ARG A 308 2.54 -13.04 -13.86
C ARG A 308 1.64 -13.99 -13.08
N LEU A 309 1.69 -15.27 -13.43
CA LEU A 309 0.91 -16.35 -12.80
C LEU A 309 1.40 -16.74 -11.40
N GLY A 310 2.59 -16.28 -10.99
CA GLY A 310 3.19 -16.59 -9.70
C GLY A 310 3.94 -17.93 -9.63
N TYR A 311 3.99 -18.71 -10.72
CA TYR A 311 4.69 -19.99 -10.74
C TYR A 311 6.20 -19.83 -10.55
N ALA A 312 6.79 -18.78 -11.14
CA ALA A 312 8.21 -18.50 -11.01
C ALA A 312 8.65 -18.05 -9.60
N GLU A 313 7.73 -17.69 -8.69
CA GLU A 313 8.11 -17.25 -7.34
C GLU A 313 8.78 -18.36 -6.52
N LEU A 314 8.50 -19.62 -6.82
CA LEU A 314 9.15 -20.77 -6.20
C LEU A 314 10.62 -20.93 -6.65
N GLU A 315 10.98 -20.34 -7.78
CA GLU A 315 12.33 -20.37 -8.35
C GLU A 315 13.17 -19.16 -7.93
N MET A 316 12.57 -18.15 -7.28
CA MET A 316 13.27 -16.97 -6.79
C MET A 316 14.11 -17.30 -5.57
N ARG A 317 15.43 -17.35 -5.75
CA ARG A 317 16.41 -17.77 -4.73
C ARG A 317 17.10 -16.61 -4.02
N TYR A 318 17.04 -15.40 -4.55
CA TYR A 318 17.73 -14.24 -4.01
C TYR A 318 16.79 -13.36 -3.20
N TYR A 319 17.31 -12.70 -2.16
CA TYR A 319 16.58 -11.74 -1.33
C TYR A 319 17.25 -10.36 -1.39
N PHE A 320 16.43 -9.31 -1.34
CA PHE A 320 16.91 -7.93 -1.16
C PHE A 320 17.28 -7.60 0.29
N ASP A 321 16.96 -8.45 1.26
CA ASP A 321 17.48 -8.30 2.61
C ASP A 321 18.67 -9.25 2.80
N PRO A 322 19.91 -8.74 2.94
CA PRO A 322 21.09 -9.56 3.11
C PRO A 322 21.02 -10.46 4.36
N ASN A 323 20.28 -10.07 5.40
CA ASN A 323 20.08 -10.89 6.59
C ASN A 323 19.23 -12.14 6.29
N HIS A 324 18.27 -12.03 5.37
CA HIS A 324 17.45 -13.16 4.95
C HIS A 324 18.18 -14.13 4.02
N ASN A 325 19.23 -13.68 3.32
CA ASN A 325 20.05 -14.56 2.48
C ASN A 325 20.76 -15.66 3.29
N TYR A 326 21.01 -15.47 4.59
CA TYR A 326 21.54 -16.52 5.49
C TYR A 326 20.51 -17.62 5.78
N LEU A 327 19.22 -17.31 5.69
CA LEU A 327 18.13 -18.25 5.91
C LEU A 327 17.67 -18.93 4.61
N SER A 328 18.33 -18.71 3.47
CA SER A 328 17.91 -19.27 2.17
C SER A 328 17.97 -20.81 2.09
N GLY A 329 18.65 -21.48 3.04
CA GLY A 329 18.54 -22.93 3.27
C GLY A 329 17.26 -23.38 4.00
N TYR A 330 16.52 -22.45 4.61
CA TYR A 330 15.31 -22.69 5.39
C TYR A 330 14.08 -22.74 4.48
N ARG A 331 13.63 -23.95 4.16
CA ARG A 331 12.38 -24.17 3.42
C ARG A 331 11.22 -24.26 4.42
N PRO A 332 10.33 -23.26 4.53
CA PRO A 332 9.24 -23.27 5.52
C PRO A 332 8.27 -24.45 5.35
N LYS A 333 8.14 -24.99 4.13
CA LYS A 333 7.39 -26.24 3.89
C LYS A 333 8.06 -27.42 4.60
N ASN A 334 9.37 -27.55 4.45
CA ASN A 334 10.16 -28.54 5.18
C ASN A 334 10.14 -28.24 6.69
N THR A 335 10.05 -26.98 7.12
CA THR A 335 9.88 -26.65 8.55
C THR A 335 8.53 -27.10 9.07
N LYS A 336 7.43 -26.94 8.31
CA LYS A 336 6.11 -27.45 8.73
C LYS A 336 6.11 -28.98 8.74
N GLU A 337 6.69 -29.62 7.75
CA GLU A 337 6.83 -31.09 7.68
C GLU A 337 7.73 -31.60 8.81
N PHE A 338 8.85 -30.91 9.10
CA PHE A 338 9.75 -31.22 10.20
C PHE A 338 9.10 -30.97 11.56
N ALA A 339 8.39 -29.85 11.73
CA ALA A 339 7.66 -29.54 12.96
C ALA A 339 6.54 -30.56 13.20
N LEU A 340 5.81 -30.94 12.16
CA LEU A 340 4.80 -31.99 12.24
C LEU A 340 5.44 -33.34 12.60
N ALA A 341 6.56 -33.70 11.98
CA ALA A 341 7.32 -34.91 12.28
C ALA A 341 7.87 -34.90 13.72
N ALA A 342 8.37 -33.76 14.19
CA ALA A 342 8.88 -33.58 15.55
C ALA A 342 7.74 -33.69 16.58
N ILE A 343 6.59 -33.04 16.33
CA ILE A 343 5.40 -33.11 17.19
C ILE A 343 4.85 -34.55 17.23
N THR A 344 4.75 -35.23 16.08
CA THR A 344 4.31 -36.64 16.05
C THR A 344 5.29 -37.56 16.76
N THR A 345 6.59 -37.34 16.62
CA THR A 345 7.61 -38.09 17.36
C THR A 345 7.42 -37.88 18.86
N ILE A 346 7.39 -36.63 19.34
CA ILE A 346 7.19 -36.30 20.77
C ILE A 346 5.89 -36.92 21.32
N ALA A 347 4.79 -36.82 20.59
CA ALA A 347 3.51 -37.39 21.00
C ALA A 347 3.58 -38.91 21.12
N PHE A 348 4.16 -39.59 20.13
CA PHE A 348 4.32 -41.04 20.14
C PHE A 348 5.24 -41.51 21.27
N THR A 349 6.38 -40.85 21.49
CA THR A 349 7.29 -41.18 22.60
C THR A 349 6.62 -40.99 23.95
N THR A 350 5.83 -39.92 24.11
CA THR A 350 5.08 -39.65 25.34
C THR A 350 4.04 -40.74 25.61
N ILE A 351 3.29 -41.16 24.59
CA ILE A 351 2.33 -42.27 24.68
C ILE A 351 3.04 -43.56 25.09
N LEU A 352 4.18 -43.89 24.48
CA LEU A 352 4.95 -45.08 24.84
C LEU A 352 5.44 -45.05 26.29
N ILE A 353 5.92 -43.90 26.76
CA ILE A 353 6.34 -43.71 28.16
C ILE A 353 5.15 -43.93 29.10
N LEU A 354 4.00 -43.33 28.80
CA LEU A 354 2.78 -43.48 29.60
C LEU A 354 2.30 -44.93 29.65
N VAL A 355 2.28 -45.63 28.50
CA VAL A 355 1.89 -47.04 28.42
C VAL A 355 2.84 -47.95 29.22
N LYS A 356 4.15 -47.68 29.18
CA LYS A 356 5.15 -48.45 29.96
C LYS A 356 5.15 -48.11 31.45
N ALA A 357 4.87 -46.86 31.82
CA ALA A 357 4.81 -46.42 33.21
C ALA A 357 3.49 -46.82 33.89
N TYR A 358 2.40 -46.95 33.14
CA TYR A 358 1.08 -47.26 33.67
C TYR A 358 1.05 -48.53 34.55
N PRO A 359 1.62 -49.68 34.15
CA PRO A 359 1.75 -50.84 35.03
C PRO A 359 2.55 -50.51 36.28
N CYS A 360 3.67 -49.79 36.21
CA CYS A 360 4.47 -49.48 37.40
C CYS A 360 3.70 -48.63 38.43
N ILE A 361 2.78 -47.79 37.97
CA ILE A 361 1.94 -46.93 38.82
C ILE A 361 0.71 -47.69 39.34
N HIS A 362 0.09 -48.52 38.50
CA HIS A 362 -1.18 -49.21 38.80
C HIS A 362 -1.03 -50.68 39.22
N TYR A 363 0.15 -51.28 39.13
CA TYR A 363 0.43 -52.54 39.79
C TYR A 363 0.35 -52.25 41.28
N SER A 364 -0.84 -52.50 41.81
CA SER A 364 -1.10 -52.51 43.23
C SER A 364 -0.09 -53.47 43.82
N ARG A 365 1.00 -52.95 44.40
CA ARG A 365 1.95 -53.80 45.11
C ARG A 365 1.08 -54.60 46.07
N PRO A 366 1.05 -55.94 45.99
CA PRO A 366 0.35 -56.72 46.99
C PRO A 366 0.93 -56.26 48.31
N ILE A 367 0.07 -55.70 49.18
CA ILE A 367 0.47 -55.23 50.50
C ILE A 367 1.25 -56.38 51.11
N PRO A 368 2.54 -56.20 51.46
CA PRO A 368 3.33 -57.26 52.03
C PRO A 368 2.54 -57.88 53.19
N ASN A 369 2.37 -59.20 53.20
CA ASN A 369 1.55 -59.87 54.22
C ASN A 369 2.02 -59.57 55.67
N ALA A 370 3.24 -59.03 55.83
CA ALA A 370 3.75 -58.49 57.09
C ALA A 370 2.96 -57.28 57.63
N LEU A 371 2.22 -56.55 56.80
CA LEU A 371 1.35 -55.43 57.20
C LEU A 371 -0.11 -55.84 57.38
N ARG A 372 -0.45 -57.13 57.23
CA ARG A 372 -1.83 -57.64 57.37
C ARG A 372 -2.19 -58.10 58.79
N LYS A 373 -1.38 -57.73 59.80
CA LYS A 373 -1.65 -57.99 61.22
C LYS A 373 -1.61 -56.70 62.04
N ARG A 374 -2.76 -56.05 62.14
CA ARG A 374 -3.42 -55.71 63.40
C ARG A 374 -4.83 -55.24 63.14
#